data_AF-A0A951VT13-F1
#
_entry.id   AF-A0A951VT13-F1
#
_cell.length_a   1.000
_cell.length_b   1.000
_cell.length_c   1.000
_cell.angle_alpha   90.00
_cell.angle_beta   90.00
_cell.angle_gamma   90.00
#
_symmetry.space_group_name_H-M   'P 1'
#
loop_
_entity.id
_entity.type
_entity.pdbx_description
1 polymer ?
#
loop_
_entity_poly.entity_id
_entity_poly.type
_entity_poly.pdbx_seq_one_letter_code
_entity_poly.pdbx_strand_id
1 'polypeptide(L)' 'MSLQDRLDSLKAKHADLESAIEVETRRPYPDTTVIGDLKRKKLRIKDELERIVPH' A
#
# COMPACT_ATOMS: atom_id res chain seq x y z
N MET A 1 -0.74 1.67 23.00
CA MET A 1 -0.72 1.53 21.54
C MET A 1 0.70 1.17 21.15
N SER A 2 0.90 -0.08 20.78
CA SER A 2 2.21 -0.67 20.53
C SER A 2 2.71 -0.30 19.13
N LEU A 3 4.03 -0.34 18.92
CA LEU A 3 4.62 -0.27 17.58
C LEU A 3 4.07 -1.39 16.69
N GLN A 4 3.71 -2.55 17.27
CA GLN A 4 3.02 -3.64 16.58
C GLN A 4 1.70 -3.20 15.93
N ASP A 5 0.83 -2.50 16.67
CA ASP A 5 -0.47 -2.06 16.15
C ASP A 5 -0.32 -1.15 14.93
N ARG A 6 0.73 -0.31 14.96
CA ARG A 6 1.07 0.60 13.87
C ARG A 6 1.57 -0.15 12.64
N LEU A 7 2.37 -1.19 12.86
CA LEU A 7 2.89 -2.09 11.83
C LEU A 7 1.77 -2.89 11.15
N ASP A 8 0.86 -3.46 11.94
CA ASP A 8 -0.28 -4.22 11.43
C ASP A 8 -1.25 -3.33 10.66
N SER A 9 -1.50 -2.11 11.15
CA SER A 9 -2.30 -1.12 10.42
C SER A 9 -1.67 -0.72 9.08
N LEU A 10 -0.35 -0.56 9.03
CA LEU A 10 0.36 -0.24 7.79
C LEU A 10 0.36 -1.43 6.82
N LYS A 11 0.55 -2.66 7.31
CA LYS A 11 0.43 -3.88 6.50
C LYS A 11 -0.98 -4.05 5.92
N ALA A 12 -2.02 -3.80 6.72
CA ALA A 12 -3.40 -3.84 6.24
C ALA A 12 -3.62 -2.81 5.13
N LYS A 13 -3.21 -1.56 5.33
CA LYS A 13 -3.29 -0.52 4.29
C LYS A 13 -2.49 -0.86 3.04
N HIS A 14 -1.33 -1.50 3.18
CA HIS A 14 -0.52 -1.95 2.05
C HIS A 14 -1.27 -3.01 1.24
N ALA A 15 -1.85 -4.02 1.90
CA ALA A 15 -2.64 -5.07 1.26
C ALA A 15 -3.87 -4.49 0.55
N ASP A 16 -4.57 -3.53 1.16
CA ASP A 16 -5.72 -2.85 0.56
C ASP A 16 -5.33 -2.09 -0.71
N LEU A 17 -4.21 -1.35 -0.68
CA LEU A 17 -3.70 -0.64 -1.86
C LEU A 17 -3.30 -1.61 -2.97
N GLU A 18 -2.69 -2.75 -2.62
CA GLU A 18 -2.28 -3.77 -3.58
C GLU A 18 -3.49 -4.44 -4.25
N SER A 19 -4.53 -4.74 -3.46
CA SER A 19 -5.79 -5.26 -3.97
C SER A 19 -6.53 -4.24 -4.85
N ALA A 20 -6.55 -2.96 -4.45
CA ALA A 20 -7.11 -1.89 -5.27
C ALA A 20 -6.37 -1.74 -6.62
N ILE A 21 -5.04 -1.86 -6.62
CA ILE A 21 -4.25 -1.86 -7.85
C ILE A 21 -4.65 -3.05 -8.71
N GLU A 22 -4.68 -4.28 -8.18
CA GLU A 22 -5.06 -5.47 -8.96
C GLU A 22 -6.45 -5.34 -9.58
N VAL A 23 -7.42 -4.85 -8.81
CA VAL A 23 -8.79 -4.64 -9.29
C VAL A 23 -8.81 -3.62 -10.42
N GLU A 24 -8.13 -2.49 -10.26
CA GLU A 24 -8.07 -1.44 -11.29
C GLU A 24 -7.33 -1.92 -12.54
N THR A 25 -6.27 -2.73 -12.37
CA THR A 25 -5.48 -3.27 -13.48
C THR A 25 -6.23 -4.38 -14.23
N ARG A 26 -7.14 -5.09 -13.56
CA ARG A 26 -8.02 -6.11 -14.17
C ARG A 26 -9.23 -5.52 -14.88
N ARG A 27 -9.54 -4.23 -14.68
CA ARG A 27 -10.65 -3.59 -15.39
C ARG A 27 -10.32 -3.45 -16.87
N PRO A 28 -11.33 -3.60 -17.76
CA PRO A 28 -11.14 -3.44 -19.21
C PRO A 28 -10.69 -2.02 -19.61
N TYR A 29 -10.94 -1.03 -18.75
CA TYR A 29 -10.42 0.34 -18.88
C TYR A 29 -9.63 0.71 -17.61
N PRO A 30 -8.34 0.34 -17.54
CA PRO A 30 -7.54 0.66 -16.37
C PRO A 30 -7.19 2.15 -16.36
N ASP A 31 -7.54 2.84 -15.28
CA ASP A 31 -7.09 4.22 -15.06
C ASP A 31 -5.63 4.20 -14.61
N THR A 32 -4.73 4.45 -15.58
CA THR A 32 -3.28 4.43 -15.35
C THR A 32 -2.81 5.51 -14.37
N THR A 33 -3.52 6.64 -14.28
CA THR A 33 -3.28 7.69 -13.30
C THR A 33 -3.57 7.19 -11.88
N VAL A 34 -4.73 6.55 -11.69
CA VAL A 34 -5.11 5.95 -10.40
C VAL A 34 -4.14 4.82 -10.02
N ILE A 35 -3.78 3.94 -10.96
CA ILE A 35 -2.79 2.87 -10.72
C ILE A 35 -1.44 3.45 -10.31
N GLY A 36 -0.99 4.53 -10.97
CA GLY A 36 0.24 5.24 -10.63
C GLY A 36 0.21 5.82 -9.22
N ASP A 37 -0.90 6.45 -8.84
CA ASP A 37 -1.08 7.01 -7.49
C ASP A 37 -1.16 5.93 -6.41
N LEU A 38 -1.86 4.83 -6.67
CA LEU A 38 -1.92 3.70 -5.75
C LEU A 38 -0.54 3.06 -5.56
N LYS A 39 0.23 2.89 -6.64
CA LYS A 39 1.63 2.39 -6.57
C LYS A 39 2.51 3.34 -5.76
N ARG A 40 2.37 4.66 -5.94
CA ARG A 40 3.09 5.66 -5.13
C ARG A 40 2.72 5.58 -3.65
N LYS A 41 1.43 5.44 -3.33
CA LYS A 41 0.97 5.24 -1.95
C LYS A 41 1.53 3.95 -1.36
N LYS A 42 1.52 2.86 -2.12
CA LYS A 42 2.09 1.55 -1.71
C LYS A 42 3.58 1.70 -1.37
N LEU A 43 4.34 2.41 -2.21
CA LEU A 43 5.77 2.68 -1.97
C LEU A 43 5.98 3.47 -0.67
N ARG A 44 5.20 4.53 -0.43
CA ARG A 44 5.31 5.31 0.82
C ARG A 44 5.02 4.48 2.08
N ILE A 45 4.02 3.59 2.02
CA ILE A 45 3.72 2.70 3.14
C ILE A 45 4.86 1.69 3.36
N LYS A 46 5.46 1.19 2.28
CA LYS A 46 6.64 0.33 2.36
C LYS A 46 7.82 1.05 3.02
N ASP A 47 8.08 2.30 2.63
CA ASP A 47 9.14 3.12 3.23
C ASP A 47 8.86 3.41 4.72
N GLU A 48 7.59 3.68 5.09
CA GLU A 48 7.19 3.83 6.49
C GLU A 48 7.37 2.53 7.29
N LEU A 49 7.04 1.37 6.69
CA LEU A 49 7.25 0.06 7.29
C LEU A 49 8.74 -0.22 7.52
N GLU A 50 9.58 0.03 6.51
CA GLU A 50 11.05 -0.10 6.64
C GLU A 50 11.62 0.85 7.70
N ARG A 51 11.02 2.04 7.88
CA ARG A 51 11.43 2.98 8.93
C ARG A 51 11.00 2.54 10.33
N ILE A 52 9.90 1.81 10.45
CA ILE A 52 9.34 1.35 11.74
C ILE A 52 9.93 0.01 12.16
N VAL A 53 10.36 -0.83 11.23
CA VAL A 53 11.08 -2.08 11.49
C VAL A 53 12.57 -1.74 11.61
N PRO A 54 13.15 -1.53 12.81
CA PRO A 54 14.58 -1.38 12.93
C PRO A 54 15.20 -2.77 12.73
N HIS A 55 16.23 -2.87 11.90
CA HIS A 55 17.10 -4.06 11.92
C HIS A 55 17.82 -4.18 13.27
#